data_AF-A0AAD8TNU3-F1
#
_entry.id   AF-A0AAD8TNU3-F1
#
_cell.length_a   1.000
_cell.length_b   1.000
_cell.length_c   1.000
_cell.angle_alpha   90.00
_cell.angle_beta   90.00
_cell.angle_gamma   90.00
#
_symmetry.space_group_name_H-M   'P 1'
#
loop_
_entity.id
_entity.type
_entity.pdbx_description
1 polymer ?
#
loop_
_entity_poly.entity_id
_entity_poly.type
_entity_poly.pdbx_seq_one_letter_code
_entity_poly.pdbx_strand_id
1 'polypeptide(L)' 'MANMDACALCAKPLAREKDIFMYRGDTPFCSDECRHKQMRDDAVCERHAARRLRPYSSVPKSQLGQPGSGEVSVGS' A
#
# COMPACT_ATOMS: atom_id res chain seq x y z
N MET A 1 -0.67 15.44 -24.90
CA MET A 1 -0.51 14.02 -25.27
C MET A 1 0.50 13.43 -24.30
N ALA A 2 0.09 12.50 -23.46
CA ALA A 2 1.00 11.83 -22.53
C ALA A 2 1.96 10.96 -23.35
N ASN A 3 3.24 11.33 -23.32
CA ASN A 3 4.32 10.72 -24.08
C ASN A 3 4.67 9.37 -23.43
N MET A 4 3.98 8.29 -23.86
CA MET A 4 4.28 6.90 -23.54
C MET A 4 5.57 6.40 -24.23
N ASP A 5 6.55 7.28 -24.43
CA ASP A 5 7.76 7.00 -25.18
C ASP A 5 8.91 6.55 -24.25
N ALA A 6 8.64 6.23 -22.97
CA ALA A 6 9.64 5.73 -22.03
C ALA A 6 9.09 4.70 -21.05
N CYS A 7 9.93 3.74 -20.67
CA CYS A 7 9.62 2.70 -19.69
C CYS A 7 9.47 3.31 -18.30
N ALA A 8 8.35 3.06 -17.62
CA ALA A 8 8.07 3.64 -16.31
C ALA A 8 9.04 3.20 -15.19
N LEU A 9 9.75 2.07 -15.37
CA LEU A 9 10.67 1.53 -14.36
C LEU A 9 12.12 1.98 -14.57
N CYS A 10 12.62 1.92 -15.81
CA CYS A 10 14.04 2.15 -16.11
C CYS A 10 14.28 3.37 -17.01
N ALA A 11 13.22 4.14 -17.31
CA ALA A 11 13.25 5.34 -18.16
C ALA A 11 13.83 5.14 -19.57
N LYS A 12 14.05 3.90 -20.00
CA LYS A 12 14.52 3.60 -21.35
C LYS A 12 13.47 4.03 -22.38
N PRO A 13 13.87 4.71 -23.47
CA PRO A 13 12.94 5.10 -24.51
C PRO A 13 12.27 3.87 -25.13
N LEU A 14 10.96 3.94 -25.31
CA LEU A 14 10.17 2.93 -25.98
C LEU A 14 10.18 3.26 -27.46
N ALA A 15 10.74 2.36 -28.26
CA ALA A 15 10.75 2.54 -29.70
C ALA A 15 9.31 2.49 -30.22
N ARG A 16 8.94 3.44 -31.09
CA ARG A 16 7.60 3.56 -31.68
C ARG A 16 7.15 2.32 -32.46
N GLU A 17 8.10 1.46 -32.80
CA GLU A 17 7.94 0.28 -33.64
C GLU A 17 7.98 -1.02 -32.84
N LYS A 18 8.21 -0.96 -31.52
CA LYS A 18 8.29 -2.14 -30.65
C LYS A 18 7.01 -2.28 -29.83
N ASP A 19 6.54 -3.52 -29.70
CA ASP A 19 5.49 -3.87 -28.76
C ASP A 19 5.86 -3.39 -27.34
N ILE A 20 4.99 -2.56 -26.77
CA ILE A 20 5.12 -2.04 -25.42
C ILE A 20 4.36 -2.94 -24.45
N PHE A 21 5.01 -3.32 -23.36
CA PHE A 21 4.37 -4.13 -22.32
C PHE A 21 3.59 -3.19 -21.41
N MET A 22 2.26 -3.26 -21.39
CA MET A 22 1.43 -2.39 -20.55
C MET A 22 1.07 -3.06 -19.21
N TYR A 23 1.01 -2.27 -18.13
CA TYR A 23 0.40 -2.62 -16.84
C TYR A 23 -0.73 -1.64 -16.53
N ARG A 24 -1.89 -2.14 -16.12
CA ARG A 24 -3.09 -1.35 -15.72
C ARG A 24 -3.60 -0.35 -16.79
N GLY A 25 -3.17 -0.49 -18.04
CA GLY A 25 -3.64 0.32 -19.18
C GLY A 25 -2.95 1.68 -19.35
N ASP A 26 -2.20 2.16 -18.35
CA ASP A 26 -1.56 3.49 -18.39
C ASP A 26 -0.03 3.47 -18.22
N THR A 27 0.55 2.32 -17.85
CA THR A 27 1.98 2.25 -17.53
C THR A 27 2.73 1.39 -18.56
N PRO A 28 3.55 1.99 -19.45
CA PRO A 28 4.28 1.24 -20.46
C PRO A 28 5.67 0.81 -19.98
N PHE A 29 6.11 -0.38 -20.40
CA PHE A 29 7.40 -0.98 -20.06
C PHE A 29 8.12 -1.53 -21.29
N CYS A 30 9.45 -1.46 -21.27
CA CYS A 30 10.29 -1.94 -22.37
C CYS A 30 10.43 -3.46 -22.43
N SER A 31 10.00 -4.17 -21.38
CA SER A 31 10.06 -5.62 -21.27
C SER A 31 9.09 -6.13 -20.20
N ASP A 32 8.71 -7.39 -20.30
CA ASP A 32 7.91 -8.09 -19.30
C ASP A 32 8.58 -8.08 -17.91
N GLU A 33 9.91 -8.23 -17.87
CA GLU A 33 10.67 -8.19 -16.61
C GLU A 33 10.52 -6.84 -15.89
N CYS A 34 10.51 -5.73 -16.63
CA CYS A 34 10.27 -4.41 -16.05
C CYS A 34 8.84 -4.28 -15.49
N ARG A 35 7.85 -4.83 -16.22
CA ARG A 35 6.45 -4.89 -15.76
C ARG A 35 6.31 -5.71 -14.49
N HIS A 36 6.91 -6.91 -14.45
CA HIS A 36 6.86 -7.81 -13.30
C HIS A 36 7.58 -7.24 -12.07
N LYS A 37 8.67 -6.49 -12.25
CA LYS A 37 9.31 -5.77 -11.15
C LYS A 37 8.36 -4.71 -10.57
N GLN A 38 7.72 -3.89 -11.40
CA GLN A 38 6.74 -2.91 -10.92
C GLN A 38 5.59 -3.56 -10.12
N MET A 39 5.04 -4.69 -10.58
CA MET A 39 3.98 -5.41 -9.85
C MET A 39 4.42 -5.83 -8.44
N ARG A 40 5.66 -6.31 -8.29
CA ARG A 40 6.22 -6.68 -6.98
C ARG A 40 6.40 -5.46 -6.08
N ASP A 41 6.93 -4.37 -6.62
CA ASP A 41 7.10 -3.11 -5.88
C ASP A 41 5.73 -2.53 -5.42
N ASP A 42 4.71 -2.56 -6.28
CA ASP A 42 3.34 -2.09 -5.98
C ASP A 42 2.68 -2.95 -4.89
N ALA A 43 2.81 -4.28 -4.96
CA ALA A 43 2.29 -5.21 -3.94
C ALA A 43 2.94 -4.98 -2.56
N VAL A 44 4.22 -4.60 -2.52
CA VAL A 44 4.90 -4.22 -1.28
C VAL A 44 4.38 -2.85 -0.81
N CYS A 45 4.28 -1.86 -1.70
CA CYS A 45 3.79 -0.53 -1.36
C CYS A 45 2.38 -0.56 -0.76
N GLU A 46 1.45 -1.32 -1.34
CA GLU A 46 0.07 -1.48 -0.83
C GLU A 46 0.06 -2.03 0.61
N ARG A 47 0.93 -3.00 0.89
CA ARG A 47 1.07 -3.58 2.24
C ARG A 47 1.64 -2.59 3.25
N HIS A 48 2.52 -1.70 2.83
CA HIS A 48 3.04 -0.62 3.67
C HIS A 48 2.02 0.50 3.89
N ALA A 49 1.25 0.87 2.85
CA ALA A 49 0.17 1.84 2.95
C ALA A 49 -0.93 1.34 3.91
N ALA A 50 -1.35 0.07 3.82
CA ALA A 50 -2.33 -0.52 4.75
C ALA A 50 -1.86 -0.52 6.22
N ARG A 51 -0.54 -0.66 6.47
CA ARG A 51 0.03 -0.57 7.83
C ARG A 51 0.12 0.86 8.34
N ARG A 52 0.37 1.83 7.47
CA ARG A 52 0.39 3.28 7.79
C ARG A 52 -1.00 3.85 7.97
N LEU A 53 -1.99 3.28 7.28
CA LEU A 53 -3.41 3.59 7.39
C LEU A 53 -4.09 2.84 8.51
N ARG A 54 -3.38 2.20 9.47
CA ARG A 54 -4.03 1.91 10.76
C ARG A 54 -4.40 3.27 11.34
N PRO A 55 -5.66 3.70 11.30
CA PRO A 55 -6.03 4.87 12.07
C PRO A 55 -5.79 4.43 13.50
N TYR A 56 -5.36 5.36 14.33
CA TYR A 56 -5.30 5.28 15.78
C TYR A 56 -6.68 4.97 16.44
N SER A 57 -7.65 4.39 15.70
CA SER A 57 -9.01 4.11 16.11
C SER A 57 -9.34 2.61 15.99
N SER A 58 -8.59 1.80 16.72
CA SER A 58 -9.07 0.47 17.11
C SER A 58 -8.78 0.25 18.59
N VAL A 59 -9.08 1.26 19.42
CA VAL A 59 -9.52 1.00 20.78
C VAL A 59 -10.98 0.56 20.68
N PRO A 60 -11.33 -0.69 21.02
CA PRO A 60 -12.74 -1.08 21.10
C PRO A 60 -13.41 -0.23 22.18
N LYS A 61 -14.27 0.72 21.79
CA LYS A 61 -15.17 1.44 22.70
C LYS A 61 -16.32 0.51 23.12
N SER A 62 -16.03 -0.44 24.03
CA SER A 62 -17.09 -1.23 24.67
C SER A 62 -17.03 -1.25 26.19
N GLN A 63 -16.13 -0.48 26.83
CA GLN A 63 -16.07 -0.43 28.30
C GLN A 63 -15.90 1.00 28.81
N LEU A 64 -16.95 1.81 28.66
CA LEU A 64 -17.14 3.00 29.50
C LEU A 64 -18.48 2.85 30.24
N GLY A 65 -18.36 2.55 31.54
CA GLY A 65 -19.42 2.32 32.52
C GLY A 65 -19.03 1.13 33.40
N GLN A 66 -18.81 1.21 34.71
CA GLN A 66 -19.27 2.16 35.73
C GLN A 66 -18.33 2.13 36.96
N PRO A 67 -18.40 3.14 37.85
CA PRO A 67 -17.57 3.24 39.05
C PRO A 67 -18.01 2.22 40.10
N GLY A 68 -17.02 1.56 40.72
CA GLY A 68 -17.20 0.68 41.88
C GLY A 68 -16.14 1.01 42.92
N SER A 69 -16.25 2.19 43.53
CA SER A 69 -15.59 2.53 44.77
C SER A 69 -16.34 1.87 45.93
N GLY A 70 -15.61 1.14 46.77
CA GLY A 70 -16.09 0.46 47.98
C GLY A 70 -15.06 -0.60 48.35
N GLU A 71 -13.88 -0.20 48.79
CA GLU A 71 -13.52 0.09 50.19
C GLU A 71 -13.03 -1.16 50.94
N VAL A 72 -11.96 -0.95 51.68
CA VAL A 72 -11.03 -1.95 52.23
C VAL A 72 -11.56 -2.51 53.55
N SER A 73 -11.15 -3.71 53.98
CA SER A 73 -10.52 -3.87 55.30
C SER A 73 -10.01 -5.29 55.57
N VAL A 74 -8.94 -5.30 56.35
CA VAL A 74 -8.07 -6.37 56.86
C VAL A 74 -8.73 -7.16 58.00
N GLY A 75 -8.43 -8.47 58.04
CA GLY A 75 -7.94 -9.17 59.24
C GLY A 75 -8.95 -9.85 60.17
N SER A 76 -8.81 -11.17 60.33
CA SER A 76 -8.38 -11.85 61.57
C SER A 76 -7.98 -13.29 61.25
#